data_AF-A0A1F5YAN1-F1
#
_entry.id   AF-A0A1F5YAN1-F1
#
_cell.length_a   1.000
_cell.length_b   1.000
_cell.length_c   1.000
_cell.angle_alpha   90.00
_cell.angle_beta   90.00
_cell.angle_gamma   90.00
#
_symmetry.space_group_name_H-M   'P 1'
#
loop_
_entity.id
_entity.type
_entity.pdbx_description
1 polymer ?
#
loop_
_entity_poly.entity_id
_entity_poly.type
_entity_poly.pdbx_seq_one_letter_code
_entity_poly.pdbx_strand_id
1 'polypeptide(L)'
;MDKGMIDLSSEKLMVRGTPVRTLIGCTLGFFFGFAGVALFGITVGAFKHSMGLTPFLVGLLVAIPNLTGSLLRIPFGAWVDSNGARKPFLILFALTATGLALLFGITAYYHDGGLTRAQYPLLLLAGMFSGCGIATFSVGVGQVSYWFTQERQGTALGTYAGLGNLAPGLFSWILPLAMLSLGLTWTYGAWFGIVLIGALLYYLLAEPAPFFQLRRQGLTKEEALQRACDYGQRIFPAWRTWQGIVKAAKVWKTWALVGIYFVTFGGFLALTGWFPTYWHESRQMSISTAGLLAGTFSILASLFRVSGGRISDRLGGEKTLIGALSVILCGALILIFSGRITPALAGTVLLALGMGVGNAAVFKLVPQAVADAVGGAAGWVGGVGAFGGFVIPPALGAIVSRQGQAGYANGFWIFVILSLVGLSLALILAGSRTAEARNETPHKAPVDLQTAAVISGTVSVLAFCILFNPAAFHIIDNQQGYSPVQPVNYSHKLHAGDNQIPCLYCHFAAEKSAAAGIPPANVCMNCHTQIKTDSPEVQKIVTAIHDSRPVAWVRIHHLPDFVRFNHSAHVDAGVLCQTCHGPVETMERVSQFSSLEMGWCVNCHRQYNRNSPPELKVQPVAASTDCSACHY
;
A
#
# COMPACT_ATOMS: atom_id res chain seq x y z
N MET A 1 29.55 -61.86 -4.14
CA MET A 1 28.72 -62.50 -3.11
C MET A 1 28.31 -61.44 -2.11
N ASP A 2 27.00 -61.25 -2.01
CA ASP A 2 26.24 -60.60 -0.93
C ASP A 2 26.65 -59.20 -0.43
N LYS A 3 26.15 -58.17 -1.14
CA LYS A 3 25.71 -56.95 -0.46
C LYS A 3 24.24 -57.17 -0.08
N GLY A 4 24.01 -57.35 1.22
CA GLY A 4 22.72 -57.66 1.82
C GLY A 4 21.57 -56.85 1.22
N MET A 5 20.69 -57.55 0.53
CA MET A 5 19.35 -57.11 0.21
C MET A 5 18.63 -57.00 1.55
N ILE A 6 18.50 -55.78 2.07
CA ILE A 6 17.66 -55.51 3.24
C ILE A 6 16.25 -55.93 2.85
N ASP A 7 15.77 -57.02 3.46
CA ASP A 7 14.40 -57.50 3.32
C ASP A 7 13.46 -56.45 3.94
N LEU A 8 12.92 -55.57 3.09
CA LEU A 8 11.95 -54.55 3.45
C LEU A 8 10.51 -55.10 3.58
N SER A 9 10.32 -56.42 3.57
CA SER A 9 8.97 -57.02 3.61
C SER A 9 8.32 -57.03 5.00
N SER A 10 9.06 -56.70 6.08
CA SER A 10 8.55 -56.82 7.46
C SER A 10 8.40 -55.50 8.26
N GLU A 11 8.86 -54.35 7.76
CA GLU A 11 8.50 -53.06 8.38
C GLU A 11 7.18 -52.56 7.77
N LYS A 12 6.13 -52.43 8.60
CA LYS A 12 4.89 -51.74 8.21
C LYS A 12 5.26 -50.31 7.78
N LEU A 13 5.36 -50.09 6.47
CA LEU A 13 5.41 -48.76 5.86
C LEU A 13 4.12 -48.03 6.23
N MET A 14 4.14 -47.27 7.32
CA MET A 14 2.98 -46.56 7.83
C MET A 14 2.97 -45.12 7.33
N VAL A 15 1.92 -44.79 6.59
CA VAL A 15 1.56 -43.40 6.30
C VAL A 15 0.74 -42.87 7.47
N ARG A 16 1.16 -41.74 8.04
CA ARG A 16 0.50 -41.06 9.15
C ARG A 16 -0.44 -39.96 8.65
N GLY A 17 -1.49 -39.70 9.42
CA GLY A 17 -2.45 -38.63 9.16
C GLY A 17 -3.59 -39.02 8.23
N THR A 18 -4.57 -38.12 8.09
CA THR A 18 -5.72 -38.28 7.20
C THR A 18 -5.93 -36.99 6.40
N PRO A 19 -6.60 -37.04 5.24
CA PRO A 19 -6.86 -35.84 4.44
C PRO A 19 -7.54 -34.72 5.24
N VAL A 20 -8.55 -35.06 6.06
CA VAL A 20 -9.30 -34.11 6.88
C VAL A 20 -8.43 -33.53 8.00
N ARG A 21 -7.67 -34.37 8.71
CA ARG A 21 -6.77 -33.90 9.78
C ARG A 21 -5.70 -32.96 9.22
N THR A 22 -5.10 -33.30 8.08
CA THR A 22 -4.14 -32.42 7.43
C THR A 22 -4.79 -31.14 6.91
N LEU A 23 -6.00 -31.19 6.37
CA LEU A 23 -6.75 -29.99 5.99
C LEU A 23 -6.97 -29.05 7.18
N ILE A 24 -7.39 -29.59 8.33
CA ILE A 24 -7.54 -28.80 9.57
C ILE A 24 -6.19 -28.19 9.98
N GLY A 25 -5.14 -29.00 10.03
CA GLY A 25 -3.79 -28.54 10.39
C GLY A 25 -3.26 -27.45 9.46
N CYS A 26 -3.43 -27.61 8.14
CA CYS A 26 -3.06 -26.60 7.15
C CYS A 26 -3.89 -25.32 7.32
N THR A 27 -5.21 -25.44 7.49
CA THR A 27 -6.10 -24.27 7.64
C THR A 27 -5.76 -23.48 8.90
N LEU A 28 -5.58 -24.15 10.03
CA LEU A 28 -5.13 -23.50 11.28
C LEU A 28 -3.73 -22.91 11.11
N GLY A 29 -2.82 -23.65 10.49
CA GLY A 29 -1.47 -23.16 10.20
C GLY A 29 -1.49 -21.88 9.35
N PHE A 30 -2.32 -21.83 8.31
CA PHE A 30 -2.47 -20.66 7.46
C PHE A 30 -3.14 -19.50 8.20
N PHE A 31 -4.18 -19.78 8.99
CA PHE A 31 -4.87 -18.81 9.83
C PHE A 31 -3.91 -18.10 10.80
N PHE A 32 -3.12 -18.87 11.56
CA PHE A 32 -2.15 -18.31 12.50
C PHE A 32 -0.93 -17.69 11.80
N GLY A 33 -0.50 -18.24 10.66
CA GLY A 33 0.55 -17.65 9.83
C GLY A 33 0.17 -16.26 9.29
N PHE A 34 -1.13 -15.96 9.18
CA PHE A 34 -1.66 -14.67 8.76
C PHE A 34 -1.68 -13.59 9.86
N ALA A 35 -1.19 -13.89 11.07
CA ALA A 35 -1.18 -12.95 12.20
C ALA A 35 -0.48 -11.62 11.91
N GLY A 36 0.46 -11.58 10.97
CA GLY A 36 1.21 -10.37 10.58
C GLY A 36 0.49 -9.41 9.61
N VAL A 37 -0.57 -9.85 8.89
CA VAL A 37 -1.16 -9.08 7.76
C VAL A 37 -1.73 -7.71 8.16
N ALA A 38 -2.39 -7.65 9.32
CA ALA A 38 -3.10 -6.46 9.79
C ALA A 38 -2.44 -5.81 11.03
N LEU A 39 -1.28 -6.35 11.43
CA LEU A 39 -0.63 -6.00 12.69
C LEU A 39 -0.35 -4.50 12.80
N PHE A 40 0.37 -3.95 11.81
CA PHE A 40 0.70 -2.53 11.78
C PHE A 40 -0.48 -1.63 11.47
N GLY A 41 -1.58 -2.14 10.90
CA GLY A 41 -2.75 -1.31 10.61
C GLY A 41 -3.28 -0.61 11.85
N ILE A 42 -3.20 -1.28 13.02
CA ILE A 42 -3.67 -0.73 14.29
C ILE A 42 -2.49 -0.22 15.14
N THR A 43 -1.38 -0.97 15.21
CA THR A 43 -0.26 -0.61 16.09
C THR A 43 0.52 0.62 15.62
N VAL A 44 0.42 1.01 14.34
CA VAL A 44 1.14 2.17 13.81
C VAL A 44 0.77 3.48 14.49
N GLY A 45 -0.45 3.59 15.03
CA GLY A 45 -0.87 4.75 15.81
C GLY A 45 0.05 5.03 17.01
N ALA A 46 0.61 3.99 17.63
CA ALA A 46 1.52 4.12 18.76
C ALA A 46 2.91 4.64 18.37
N PHE A 47 3.33 4.44 17.12
CA PHE A 47 4.63 4.89 16.59
C PHE A 47 4.56 6.26 15.91
N LYS A 48 3.40 6.61 15.37
CA LYS A 48 3.24 7.75 14.47
C LYS A 48 3.68 9.07 15.09
N HIS A 49 3.21 9.37 16.31
CA HIS A 49 3.49 10.64 16.97
C HIS A 49 4.93 10.71 17.52
N SER A 50 5.38 9.64 18.19
CA SER A 50 6.72 9.56 18.80
C SER A 50 7.84 9.62 17.76
N MET A 51 7.65 9.02 16.58
CA MET A 51 8.67 8.97 15.53
C MET A 51 8.49 10.03 14.43
N GLY A 52 7.45 10.86 14.50
CA GLY A 52 7.13 11.86 13.47
C GLY A 52 6.92 11.25 12.08
N LEU A 53 6.18 10.13 11.99
CA LEU A 53 6.00 9.40 10.74
C LEU A 53 5.08 10.16 9.78
N THR A 54 5.54 10.38 8.55
CA THR A 54 4.69 10.88 7.47
C THR A 54 3.66 9.82 7.07
N PRO A 55 2.52 10.20 6.47
CA PRO A 55 1.54 9.24 5.98
C PRO A 55 2.11 8.20 5.00
N PHE A 56 3.13 8.59 4.19
CA PHE A 56 3.89 7.65 3.36
C PHE A 56 4.63 6.58 4.19
N LEU A 57 5.34 6.99 5.25
CA LEU A 57 6.04 6.04 6.14
C LEU A 57 5.05 5.16 6.90
N VAL A 58 3.91 5.71 7.34
CA VAL A 58 2.81 4.90 7.89
C VAL A 58 2.35 3.85 6.88
N GLY A 59 2.11 4.25 5.63
CA GLY A 59 1.75 3.34 4.55
C GLY A 59 2.79 2.26 4.30
N LEU A 60 4.08 2.61 4.30
CA LEU A 60 5.19 1.66 4.14
C LEU A 60 5.26 0.65 5.29
N LEU A 61 5.15 1.10 6.54
CA LEU A 61 5.16 0.21 7.69
C LEU A 61 3.93 -0.70 7.73
N VAL A 62 2.75 -0.19 7.38
CA VAL A 62 1.53 -1.00 7.26
C VAL A 62 1.66 -2.08 6.18
N ALA A 63 2.36 -1.76 5.09
CA ALA A 63 2.45 -2.64 3.93
C ALA A 63 3.63 -3.62 3.98
N ILE A 64 4.66 -3.36 4.80
CA ILE A 64 5.90 -4.14 4.79
C ILE A 64 5.72 -5.64 5.05
N PRO A 65 4.76 -6.14 5.87
CA PRO A 65 4.55 -7.58 6.01
C PRO A 65 4.11 -8.23 4.69
N ASN A 66 3.38 -7.51 3.85
CA ASN A 66 2.94 -8.03 2.55
C ASN A 66 4.10 -8.20 1.56
N LEU A 67 5.23 -7.49 1.72
CA LEU A 67 6.39 -7.62 0.84
C LEU A 67 6.95 -9.05 0.84
N THR A 68 7.31 -9.55 2.02
CA THR A 68 7.80 -10.92 2.20
C THR A 68 6.66 -11.92 2.03
N GLY A 69 5.47 -11.56 2.53
CA GLY A 69 4.28 -12.38 2.45
C GLY A 69 3.82 -12.72 1.03
N SER A 70 4.06 -11.83 0.06
CA SER A 70 3.74 -12.05 -1.35
C SER A 70 4.90 -12.68 -2.12
N LEU A 71 6.13 -12.18 -1.94
CA LEU A 71 7.29 -12.63 -2.72
C LEU A 71 7.72 -14.06 -2.35
N LEU A 72 7.68 -14.41 -1.06
CA LEU A 72 8.07 -15.75 -0.60
C LEU A 72 7.11 -16.85 -1.08
N ARG A 73 5.90 -16.52 -1.52
CA ARG A 73 4.93 -17.49 -2.06
C ARG A 73 5.46 -18.26 -3.26
N ILE A 74 6.27 -17.62 -4.10
CA ILE A 74 6.79 -18.21 -5.32
C ILE A 74 7.82 -19.32 -4.98
N PRO A 75 8.94 -19.02 -4.28
CA PRO A 75 9.92 -20.04 -3.96
C PRO A 75 9.41 -21.07 -2.93
N PHE A 76 8.62 -20.67 -1.92
CA PHE A 76 8.13 -21.63 -0.91
C PHE A 76 7.02 -22.53 -1.45
N GLY A 77 6.15 -22.01 -2.32
CA GLY A 77 5.19 -22.84 -3.04
C GLY A 77 5.89 -23.88 -3.91
N ALA A 78 6.93 -23.46 -4.66
CA ALA A 78 7.73 -24.38 -5.47
C ALA A 78 8.49 -25.42 -4.63
N TRP A 79 8.92 -25.05 -3.41
CA TRP A 79 9.65 -25.96 -2.53
C TRP A 79 8.81 -27.17 -2.08
N VAL A 80 7.48 -27.04 -2.02
CA VAL A 80 6.59 -28.14 -1.65
C VAL A 80 6.77 -29.36 -2.57
N ASP A 81 6.96 -29.13 -3.87
CA ASP A 81 7.07 -30.20 -4.85
C ASP A 81 8.37 -31.00 -4.70
N SER A 82 9.40 -30.40 -4.10
CA SER A 82 10.71 -31.04 -3.94
C SER A 82 10.82 -31.86 -2.64
N ASN A 83 10.35 -31.32 -1.51
CA ASN A 83 10.59 -31.92 -0.18
C ASN A 83 9.33 -32.14 0.66
N GLY A 84 8.16 -31.81 0.11
CA GLY A 84 6.90 -31.74 0.83
C GLY A 84 6.76 -30.45 1.64
N ALA A 85 5.54 -30.15 2.06
CA ALA A 85 5.17 -28.86 2.66
C ALA A 85 5.70 -28.60 4.08
N ARG A 86 5.97 -29.65 4.87
CA ARG A 86 6.24 -29.50 6.32
C ARG A 86 7.42 -28.59 6.64
N LYS A 87 8.55 -28.74 5.93
CA LYS A 87 9.75 -27.91 6.13
C LYS A 87 9.50 -26.44 5.75
N PRO A 88 9.07 -26.11 4.50
CA PRO A 88 8.81 -24.73 4.13
C PRO A 88 7.78 -24.05 5.04
N PHE A 89 6.72 -24.75 5.45
CA PHE A 89 5.70 -24.18 6.34
C PHE A 89 6.26 -23.79 7.70
N LEU A 90 7.02 -24.69 8.35
CA LEU A 90 7.63 -24.42 9.67
C LEU A 90 8.71 -23.34 9.62
N ILE A 91 9.46 -23.25 8.52
CA ILE A 91 10.43 -22.16 8.32
C ILE A 91 9.72 -20.81 8.22
N LEU A 92 8.60 -20.71 7.50
CA LEU A 92 7.81 -19.48 7.45
C LEU A 92 7.28 -19.08 8.83
N PHE A 93 6.84 -20.06 9.63
CA PHE A 93 6.46 -19.83 11.02
C PHE A 93 7.62 -19.33 11.88
N ALA A 94 8.79 -19.96 11.77
CA ALA A 94 9.98 -19.53 12.51
C ALA A 94 10.38 -18.09 12.14
N LEU A 95 10.34 -17.74 10.84
CA LEU A 95 10.62 -16.39 10.39
C LEU A 95 9.60 -15.38 10.94
N THR A 96 8.30 -15.70 10.92
CA THR A 96 7.27 -14.84 11.53
C THR A 96 7.45 -14.70 13.04
N ALA A 97 7.75 -15.79 13.73
CA ALA A 97 8.02 -15.77 15.16
C ALA A 97 9.24 -14.88 15.48
N THR A 98 10.31 -14.95 14.68
CA THR A 98 11.47 -14.04 14.79
C THR A 98 11.05 -12.58 14.62
N GLY A 99 10.22 -12.25 13.62
CA GLY A 99 9.74 -10.89 13.41
C GLY A 99 8.93 -10.34 14.59
N LEU A 100 8.04 -11.16 15.15
CA LEU A 100 7.24 -10.80 16.32
C LEU A 100 8.07 -10.71 17.60
N ALA A 101 9.05 -11.60 17.78
CA ALA A 101 10.01 -11.53 18.89
C ALA A 101 10.87 -10.26 18.81
N LEU A 102 11.28 -9.86 17.60
CA LEU A 102 11.97 -8.59 17.38
C LEU A 102 11.07 -7.40 17.75
N LEU A 103 9.80 -7.37 17.30
CA LEU A 103 8.85 -6.31 17.67
C LEU A 103 8.64 -6.24 19.19
N PHE A 104 8.46 -7.39 19.83
CA PHE A 104 8.38 -7.49 21.29
C PHE A 104 9.64 -6.95 21.97
N GLY A 105 10.83 -7.37 21.53
CA GLY A 105 12.11 -6.92 22.07
C GLY A 105 12.37 -5.43 21.88
N ILE A 106 12.05 -4.88 20.70
CA ILE A 106 12.19 -3.45 20.39
C ILE A 106 11.31 -2.62 21.33
N THR A 107 10.03 -3.00 21.46
CA THR A 107 9.07 -2.27 22.29
C THR A 107 9.31 -2.47 23.79
N ALA A 108 9.85 -3.61 24.20
CA ALA A 108 10.31 -3.84 25.57
C ALA A 108 11.56 -3.03 25.92
N TYR A 109 12.51 -2.89 24.99
CA TYR A 109 13.78 -2.20 25.24
C TYR A 109 13.61 -0.68 25.27
N TYR A 110 12.91 -0.11 24.29
CA TYR A 110 12.79 1.35 24.17
C TYR A 110 11.66 1.93 25.04
N HIS A 111 10.76 1.10 25.58
CA HIS A 111 9.56 1.51 26.33
C HIS A 111 8.68 2.54 25.59
N ASP A 112 7.51 2.87 26.15
CA ASP A 112 6.59 3.84 25.55
C ASP A 112 7.23 5.24 25.48
N GLY A 113 7.55 5.69 24.27
CA GLY A 113 8.07 7.04 23.99
C GLY A 113 9.57 7.13 23.67
N GLY A 114 10.35 6.06 23.86
CA GLY A 114 11.80 6.06 23.55
C GLY A 114 12.15 5.80 22.07
N LEU A 115 11.16 5.43 21.25
CA LEU A 115 11.36 5.19 19.82
C LEU A 115 11.39 6.51 19.05
N THR A 116 12.52 6.74 18.38
CA THR A 116 12.71 7.88 17.48
C THR A 116 12.73 7.41 16.02
N ARG A 117 12.77 8.35 15.08
CA ARG A 117 12.86 8.02 13.64
C ARG A 117 14.07 7.16 13.27
N ALA A 118 15.14 7.18 14.06
CA ALA A 118 16.34 6.37 13.84
C ALA A 118 16.06 4.85 13.88
N GLN A 119 15.07 4.41 14.67
CA GLN A 119 14.70 2.99 14.81
C GLN A 119 13.71 2.51 13.74
N TYR A 120 13.25 3.38 12.84
CA TYR A 120 12.29 3.01 11.80
C TYR A 120 12.73 1.85 10.89
N PRO A 121 13.99 1.76 10.43
CA PRO A 121 14.46 0.60 9.66
C PRO A 121 14.36 -0.72 10.43
N LEU A 122 14.51 -0.69 11.75
CA LEU A 122 14.40 -1.88 12.60
C LEU A 122 12.95 -2.37 12.69
N LEU A 123 11.99 -1.46 12.78
CA LEU A 123 10.55 -1.79 12.69
C LEU A 123 10.19 -2.38 11.33
N LEU A 124 10.75 -1.83 10.24
CA LEU A 124 10.57 -2.39 8.90
C LEU A 124 11.13 -3.80 8.79
N LEU A 125 12.35 -4.04 9.29
CA LEU A 125 12.96 -5.37 9.29
C LEU A 125 12.11 -6.37 10.08
N ALA A 126 11.71 -6.03 11.29
CA ALA A 126 10.87 -6.88 12.12
C ALA A 126 9.50 -7.13 11.45
N GLY A 127 8.94 -6.11 10.80
CA GLY A 127 7.73 -6.22 10.00
C GLY A 127 7.86 -7.14 8.79
N MET A 128 8.97 -7.07 8.05
CA MET A 128 9.28 -8.00 6.96
C MET A 128 9.28 -9.44 7.45
N PHE A 129 9.94 -9.74 8.57
CA PHE A 129 9.95 -11.09 9.13
C PHE A 129 8.55 -11.53 9.59
N SER A 130 7.80 -10.65 10.27
CA SER A 130 6.44 -10.96 10.72
C SER A 130 5.50 -11.35 9.58
N GLY A 131 5.73 -10.80 8.38
CA GLY A 131 4.97 -11.08 7.17
C GLY A 131 5.23 -12.43 6.51
N CYS A 132 6.29 -13.16 6.86
CA CYS A 132 6.66 -14.41 6.18
C CYS A 132 5.55 -15.48 6.24
N GLY A 133 4.81 -15.55 7.34
CA GLY A 133 3.70 -16.47 7.57
C GLY A 133 2.56 -16.29 6.56
N ILE A 134 2.45 -15.13 5.92
CA ILE A 134 1.49 -14.86 4.83
C ILE A 134 1.75 -15.76 3.61
N ALA A 135 3.01 -16.16 3.41
CA ALA A 135 3.40 -17.03 2.31
C ALA A 135 2.99 -18.50 2.52
N THR A 136 2.58 -18.88 3.73
CA THR A 136 2.09 -20.24 4.04
C THR A 136 0.89 -20.63 3.18
N PHE A 137 0.13 -19.64 2.67
CA PHE A 137 -0.91 -19.82 1.67
C PHE A 137 -0.48 -20.77 0.55
N SER A 138 0.63 -20.43 -0.13
CA SER A 138 1.16 -21.17 -1.28
C SER A 138 1.58 -22.59 -0.92
N VAL A 139 2.21 -22.74 0.25
CA VAL A 139 2.71 -24.02 0.77
C VAL A 139 1.54 -24.96 1.09
N GLY A 140 0.52 -24.44 1.78
CA GLY A 140 -0.66 -25.22 2.12
C GLY A 140 -1.55 -25.55 0.91
N VAL A 141 -1.60 -24.71 -0.14
CA VAL A 141 -2.28 -25.08 -1.40
C VAL A 141 -1.66 -26.36 -1.97
N GLY A 142 -0.33 -26.43 -2.05
CA GLY A 142 0.37 -27.64 -2.49
C GLY A 142 0.09 -28.83 -1.57
N GLN A 143 0.18 -28.64 -0.26
CA GLN A 143 -0.06 -29.70 0.72
C GLN A 143 -1.48 -30.28 0.63
N VAL A 144 -2.50 -29.43 0.65
CA VAL A 144 -3.91 -29.83 0.58
C VAL A 144 -4.19 -30.51 -0.77
N SER A 145 -3.64 -29.99 -1.88
CA SER A 145 -3.83 -30.58 -3.20
C SER A 145 -3.35 -32.02 -3.30
N TYR A 146 -2.27 -32.39 -2.62
CA TYR A 146 -1.74 -33.76 -2.65
C TYR A 146 -2.52 -34.76 -1.78
N TRP A 147 -3.40 -34.29 -0.90
CA TRP A 147 -4.21 -35.15 -0.03
C TRP A 147 -5.62 -35.43 -0.57
N PHE A 148 -6.09 -34.67 -1.56
CA PHE A 148 -7.46 -34.76 -2.08
C PHE A 148 -7.47 -35.08 -3.58
N THR A 149 -8.49 -35.82 -4.03
CA THR A 149 -8.74 -36.09 -5.45
C THR A 149 -9.28 -34.84 -6.15
N GLN A 150 -9.15 -34.77 -7.48
CA GLN A 150 -9.58 -33.60 -8.27
C GLN A 150 -11.04 -33.19 -7.99
N GLU A 151 -11.94 -34.15 -7.80
CA GLU A 151 -13.37 -33.91 -7.50
C GLU A 151 -13.59 -33.17 -6.18
N ARG A 152 -12.79 -33.45 -5.15
CA ARG A 152 -12.92 -32.87 -3.79
C ARG A 152 -11.95 -31.73 -3.53
N GLN A 153 -10.98 -31.53 -4.42
CA GLN A 153 -9.92 -30.54 -4.27
C GLN A 153 -10.46 -29.10 -4.21
N GLY A 154 -11.47 -28.78 -5.02
CA GLY A 154 -12.10 -27.46 -5.02
C GLY A 154 -12.67 -27.08 -3.64
N THR A 155 -13.41 -27.99 -3.01
CA THR A 155 -13.97 -27.78 -1.66
C THR A 155 -12.88 -27.71 -0.60
N ALA A 156 -11.87 -28.56 -0.67
CA ALA A 156 -10.76 -28.58 0.28
C ALA A 156 -9.93 -27.28 0.22
N LEU A 157 -9.53 -26.86 -0.99
CA LEU A 157 -8.80 -25.60 -1.21
C LEU A 157 -9.67 -24.39 -0.87
N GLY A 158 -10.96 -24.43 -1.19
CA GLY A 158 -11.92 -23.40 -0.82
C GLY A 158 -12.05 -23.24 0.70
N THR A 159 -12.09 -24.35 1.44
CA THR A 159 -12.13 -24.37 2.91
C THR A 159 -10.83 -23.81 3.49
N TYR A 160 -9.69 -24.33 3.03
CA TYR A 160 -8.36 -23.88 3.43
C TYR A 160 -8.16 -22.38 3.21
N ALA A 161 -8.39 -21.92 1.98
CA ALA A 161 -8.19 -20.52 1.61
C ALA A 161 -9.24 -19.61 2.23
N GLY A 162 -10.50 -20.04 2.30
CA GLY A 162 -11.61 -19.26 2.83
C GLY A 162 -11.45 -19.01 4.33
N LEU A 163 -11.34 -20.09 5.12
CA LEU A 163 -11.23 -19.99 6.58
C LEU A 163 -9.92 -19.32 7.01
N GLY A 164 -8.80 -19.61 6.35
CA GLY A 164 -7.54 -18.96 6.71
C GLY A 164 -7.52 -17.46 6.42
N ASN A 165 -8.21 -16.99 5.37
CA ASN A 165 -8.34 -15.55 5.09
C ASN A 165 -9.28 -14.80 6.06
N LEU A 166 -9.97 -15.48 6.98
CA LEU A 166 -10.70 -14.81 8.07
C LEU A 166 -9.75 -14.21 9.11
N ALA A 167 -8.51 -14.70 9.19
CA ALA A 167 -7.53 -14.30 10.19
C ALA A 167 -7.28 -12.78 10.25
N PRO A 168 -7.02 -12.04 9.15
CA PRO A 168 -6.72 -10.61 9.22
C PRO A 168 -7.89 -9.80 9.77
N GLY A 169 -9.12 -10.24 9.50
CA GLY A 169 -10.32 -9.61 10.01
C GLY A 169 -10.56 -9.88 11.50
N LEU A 170 -10.42 -11.13 11.93
CA LEU A 170 -10.54 -11.51 13.33
C LEU A 170 -9.41 -10.91 14.19
N PHE A 171 -8.18 -10.91 13.70
CA PHE A 171 -7.07 -10.24 14.38
C PHE A 171 -7.27 -8.73 14.44
N SER A 172 -7.86 -8.09 13.42
CA SER A 172 -8.24 -6.67 13.49
C SER A 172 -9.31 -6.37 14.55
N TRP A 173 -10.16 -7.33 14.91
CA TRP A 173 -11.11 -7.19 16.02
C TRP A 173 -10.45 -7.39 17.40
N ILE A 174 -9.52 -8.36 17.50
CA ILE A 174 -8.87 -8.71 18.77
C ILE A 174 -7.77 -7.70 19.13
N LEU A 175 -7.03 -7.20 18.14
CA LEU A 175 -5.83 -6.40 18.35
C LEU A 175 -6.08 -5.08 19.10
N PRO A 176 -7.15 -4.29 18.85
CA PRO A 176 -7.44 -3.10 19.64
C PRO A 176 -7.73 -3.42 21.12
N LEU A 177 -8.41 -4.54 21.39
CA LEU A 177 -8.70 -4.98 22.76
C LEU A 177 -7.44 -5.43 23.48
N ALA A 178 -6.54 -6.13 22.78
CA ALA A 178 -5.23 -6.51 23.30
C ALA A 178 -4.38 -5.27 23.62
N MET A 179 -4.36 -4.28 22.72
CA MET A 179 -3.61 -3.03 22.96
C MET A 179 -4.12 -2.26 24.17
N LEU A 180 -5.44 -2.21 24.39
CA LEU A 180 -6.05 -1.53 25.54
C LEU A 180 -5.78 -2.26 26.87
N SER A 181 -5.71 -3.59 26.86
CA SER A 181 -5.59 -4.40 28.08
C SER A 181 -4.15 -4.75 28.46
N LEU A 182 -3.29 -4.99 27.47
CA LEU A 182 -1.92 -5.46 27.65
C LEU A 182 -0.87 -4.37 27.35
N GLY A 183 -1.26 -3.31 26.64
CA GLY A 183 -0.32 -2.34 26.07
C GLY A 183 0.38 -2.87 24.83
N LEU A 184 1.16 -2.01 24.16
CA LEU A 184 1.79 -2.31 22.86
C LEU A 184 2.77 -3.49 22.95
N THR A 185 3.68 -3.46 23.91
CA THR A 185 4.73 -4.47 24.08
C THR A 185 4.13 -5.86 24.28
N TRP A 186 3.28 -6.04 25.28
CA TRP A 186 2.68 -7.35 25.55
C TRP A 186 1.66 -7.78 24.50
N THR A 187 1.10 -6.86 23.71
CA THR A 187 0.34 -7.23 22.50
C THR A 187 1.22 -7.94 21.48
N TYR A 188 2.45 -7.44 21.22
CA TYR A 188 3.39 -8.16 20.36
C TYR A 188 3.83 -9.50 20.96
N GLY A 189 4.02 -9.57 22.28
CA GLY A 189 4.28 -10.82 22.99
C GLY A 189 3.15 -11.85 22.85
N ALA A 190 1.88 -11.40 22.94
CA ALA A 190 0.71 -12.25 22.72
C ALA A 190 0.64 -12.76 21.28
N TRP A 191 0.90 -11.90 20.28
CA TRP A 191 0.96 -12.32 18.88
C TRP A 191 2.09 -13.32 18.61
N PHE A 192 3.24 -13.14 19.24
CA PHE A 192 4.33 -14.12 19.20
C PHE A 192 3.85 -15.48 19.73
N GLY A 193 3.18 -15.50 20.89
CA GLY A 193 2.59 -16.72 21.45
C GLY A 193 1.57 -17.39 20.52
N ILE A 194 0.67 -16.60 19.91
CA ILE A 194 -0.33 -17.09 18.94
C ILE A 194 0.35 -17.81 17.76
N VAL A 195 1.44 -17.25 17.24
CA VAL A 195 2.19 -17.85 16.12
C VAL A 195 2.89 -19.14 16.55
N LEU A 196 3.44 -19.22 17.76
CA LEU A 196 4.02 -20.46 18.29
C LEU A 196 2.96 -21.54 18.47
N ILE A 197 1.78 -21.19 18.98
CA ILE A 197 0.63 -22.10 19.08
C ILE A 197 0.24 -22.59 17.68
N GLY A 198 0.15 -21.70 16.71
CA GLY A 198 -0.14 -22.06 15.32
C GLY A 198 0.88 -23.03 14.72
N ALA A 199 2.18 -22.78 14.95
CA ALA A 199 3.26 -23.65 14.51
C ALA A 199 3.17 -25.05 15.16
N LEU A 200 2.86 -25.09 16.47
CA LEU A 200 2.65 -26.34 17.21
C LEU A 200 1.44 -27.12 16.68
N LEU A 201 0.29 -26.46 16.52
CA LEU A 201 -0.92 -27.08 15.97
C LEU A 201 -0.69 -27.60 14.55
N TYR A 202 0.00 -26.83 13.70
CA TYR A 202 0.39 -27.30 12.38
C TYR A 202 1.30 -28.54 12.48
N TYR A 203 2.33 -28.51 13.33
CA TYR A 203 3.24 -29.65 13.52
C TYR A 203 2.51 -30.92 14.00
N LEU A 204 1.54 -30.78 14.89
CA LEU A 204 0.78 -31.89 15.46
C LEU A 204 -0.29 -32.44 14.50
N LEU A 205 -0.89 -31.60 13.65
CA LEU A 205 -2.05 -31.98 12.84
C LEU A 205 -1.71 -32.20 11.36
N ALA A 206 -0.78 -31.45 10.80
CA ALA A 206 -0.49 -31.48 9.37
C ALA A 206 0.63 -32.48 9.02
N GLU A 207 0.25 -33.57 8.35
CA GLU A 207 1.20 -34.56 7.87
C GLU A 207 1.56 -34.31 6.39
N PRO A 208 2.81 -34.61 5.97
CA PRO A 208 3.18 -34.62 4.56
C PRO A 208 2.29 -35.59 3.77
N ALA A 209 2.05 -35.34 2.48
CA ALA A 209 1.29 -36.29 1.65
C ALA A 209 1.94 -37.69 1.64
N PRO A 210 1.16 -38.78 1.48
CA PRO A 210 1.64 -40.16 1.53
C PRO A 210 2.94 -40.40 0.76
N PHE A 211 3.01 -39.89 -0.48
CA PHE A 211 4.19 -39.96 -1.33
C PHE A 211 5.48 -39.47 -0.64
N PHE A 212 5.44 -38.30 0.00
CA PHE A 212 6.63 -37.73 0.66
C PHE A 212 7.01 -38.48 1.93
N GLN A 213 6.05 -39.12 2.61
CA GLN A 213 6.34 -39.96 3.77
C GLN A 213 7.07 -41.24 3.33
N LEU A 214 6.56 -41.91 2.28
CA LEU A 214 7.14 -43.12 1.71
C LEU A 214 8.56 -42.88 1.16
N ARG A 215 8.78 -41.74 0.48
CA ARG A 215 10.13 -41.33 0.04
C ARG A 215 11.11 -41.15 1.19
N ARG A 216 10.65 -40.66 2.35
CA ARG A 216 11.49 -40.51 3.56
C ARG A 216 11.77 -41.85 4.25
N GLN A 217 10.91 -42.85 4.03
CA GLN A 217 11.10 -44.23 4.49
C GLN A 217 12.04 -45.03 3.56
N GLY A 218 12.66 -44.39 2.56
CA GLY A 218 13.69 -45.00 1.72
C GLY A 218 13.20 -45.57 0.38
N LEU A 219 11.89 -45.52 0.10
CA LEU A 219 11.34 -46.07 -1.16
C LEU A 219 11.85 -45.31 -2.39
N THR A 220 12.05 -46.06 -3.48
CA THR A 220 12.30 -45.48 -4.79
C THR A 220 11.10 -44.64 -5.25
N LYS A 221 11.29 -43.82 -6.28
CA LYS A 221 10.24 -42.90 -6.73
C LYS A 221 9.04 -43.69 -7.27
N GLU A 222 9.31 -44.72 -8.02
CA GLU A 222 8.34 -45.58 -8.69
C GLU A 222 7.51 -46.35 -7.66
N GLU A 223 8.16 -46.97 -6.67
CA GLU A 223 7.49 -47.67 -5.57
C GLU A 223 6.65 -46.71 -4.71
N ALA A 224 7.17 -45.52 -4.40
CA ALA A 224 6.44 -44.53 -3.62
C ALA A 224 5.21 -44.00 -4.36
N LEU A 225 5.26 -43.86 -5.69
CA LEU A 225 4.11 -43.47 -6.52
C LEU A 225 3.02 -44.54 -6.47
N GLN A 226 3.40 -45.80 -6.70
CA GLN A 226 2.47 -46.92 -6.71
C GLN A 226 1.80 -47.07 -5.33
N ARG A 227 2.60 -47.08 -4.26
CA ARG A 227 2.10 -47.31 -2.91
C ARG A 227 1.33 -46.11 -2.34
N ALA A 228 1.63 -44.89 -2.77
CA ALA A 228 0.83 -43.71 -2.39
C ALA A 228 -0.59 -43.75 -2.97
N CYS A 229 -0.80 -44.43 -4.11
CA CYS A 229 -2.15 -44.62 -4.68
C CYS A 229 -3.04 -45.47 -3.76
N ASP A 230 -2.47 -46.43 -3.03
CA ASP A 230 -3.19 -47.27 -2.05
C ASP A 230 -3.74 -46.44 -0.88
N TYR A 231 -3.08 -45.31 -0.58
CA TYR A 231 -3.50 -44.32 0.42
C TYR A 231 -4.38 -43.21 -0.16
N GLY A 232 -4.87 -43.36 -1.41
CA GLY A 232 -5.80 -42.44 -2.05
C GLY A 232 -5.18 -41.19 -2.68
N GLN A 233 -3.84 -41.07 -2.71
CA GLN A 233 -3.17 -39.98 -3.41
C GLN A 233 -3.19 -40.23 -4.93
N ARG A 234 -3.81 -39.31 -5.68
CA ARG A 234 -3.89 -39.36 -7.16
C ARG A 234 -3.12 -38.25 -7.86
N ILE A 235 -2.73 -37.22 -7.12
CA ILE A 235 -1.99 -36.06 -7.63
C ILE A 235 -0.58 -36.10 -7.05
N PHE A 236 0.42 -35.97 -7.92
CA PHE A 236 1.83 -36.11 -7.55
C PHE A 236 2.62 -34.86 -7.94
N PRO A 237 3.73 -34.57 -7.23
CA PRO A 237 4.55 -33.41 -7.53
C PRO A 237 5.12 -33.47 -8.95
N ALA A 238 4.99 -32.36 -9.66
CA ALA A 238 5.66 -32.16 -10.93
C ALA A 238 7.12 -31.80 -10.64
N TRP A 239 8.04 -32.76 -10.77
CA TRP A 239 9.50 -32.65 -10.53
C TRP A 239 10.25 -31.60 -11.38
N ARG A 240 9.50 -30.74 -12.08
CA ARG A 240 9.94 -29.68 -12.97
C ARG A 240 9.30 -28.36 -12.53
N THR A 241 9.33 -28.08 -11.23
CA THR A 241 8.56 -27.00 -10.59
C THR A 241 8.84 -25.62 -11.19
N TRP A 242 10.10 -25.35 -11.52
CA TRP A 242 10.51 -24.14 -12.23
C TRP A 242 10.06 -24.10 -13.69
N GLN A 243 9.95 -25.23 -14.37
CA GLN A 243 9.44 -25.27 -15.75
C GLN A 243 7.97 -24.88 -15.81
N GLY A 244 7.17 -25.25 -14.81
CA GLY A 244 5.77 -24.81 -14.70
C GLY A 244 5.64 -23.30 -14.54
N ILE A 245 6.46 -22.70 -13.67
CA ILE A 245 6.55 -21.24 -13.47
C ILE A 245 6.98 -20.55 -14.77
N VAL A 246 8.00 -21.06 -15.45
CA VAL A 246 8.50 -20.51 -16.73
C VAL A 246 7.47 -20.67 -17.85
N LYS A 247 6.81 -21.82 -17.95
CA LYS A 247 5.77 -22.08 -18.96
C LYS A 247 4.57 -21.16 -18.75
N ALA A 248 4.12 -21.00 -17.50
CA ALA A 248 3.03 -20.08 -17.16
C ALA A 248 3.41 -18.61 -17.44
N ALA A 249 4.66 -18.20 -17.19
CA ALA A 249 5.12 -16.84 -17.48
C ALA A 249 5.08 -16.48 -18.97
N LYS A 250 5.21 -17.48 -19.87
CA LYS A 250 5.10 -17.30 -21.32
C LYS A 250 3.66 -17.12 -21.81
N VAL A 251 2.66 -17.42 -20.98
CA VAL A 251 1.24 -17.28 -21.33
C VAL A 251 0.74 -15.90 -20.90
N TRP A 252 0.31 -15.08 -21.85
CA TRP A 252 -0.15 -13.71 -21.57
C TRP A 252 -1.36 -13.67 -20.62
N LYS A 253 -2.26 -14.66 -20.69
CA LYS A 253 -3.44 -14.78 -19.81
C LYS A 253 -3.02 -14.84 -18.33
N THR A 254 -1.84 -15.38 -18.01
CA THR A 254 -1.28 -15.37 -16.65
C THR A 254 -1.11 -13.94 -16.15
N TRP A 255 -0.53 -13.04 -16.94
CA TRP A 255 -0.27 -11.66 -16.54
C TRP A 255 -1.54 -10.82 -16.45
N ALA A 256 -2.53 -11.09 -17.31
CA ALA A 256 -3.86 -10.49 -17.17
C ALA A 256 -4.51 -10.89 -15.82
N LEU A 257 -4.45 -12.18 -15.46
CA LEU A 257 -4.96 -12.66 -14.18
C LEU A 257 -4.13 -12.13 -12.99
N VAL A 258 -2.81 -11.98 -13.12
CA VAL A 258 -1.96 -11.31 -12.11
C VAL A 258 -2.42 -9.88 -11.88
N GLY A 259 -2.60 -9.10 -12.96
CA GLY A 259 -3.04 -7.70 -12.88
C GLY A 259 -4.40 -7.56 -12.23
N ILE A 260 -5.36 -8.43 -12.56
CA ILE A 260 -6.68 -8.41 -11.94
C ILE A 260 -6.61 -8.84 -10.46
N TYR A 261 -5.81 -9.88 -10.14
CA TYR A 261 -5.63 -10.32 -8.76
C TYR A 261 -4.89 -9.30 -7.88
N PHE A 262 -4.07 -8.44 -8.49
CA PHE A 262 -3.49 -7.27 -7.84
C PHE A 262 -4.55 -6.30 -7.34
N VAL A 263 -5.61 -6.07 -8.12
CA VAL A 263 -6.73 -5.22 -7.72
C VAL A 263 -7.60 -5.91 -6.67
N THR A 264 -7.92 -7.19 -6.87
CA THR A 264 -8.86 -7.89 -5.99
C THR A 264 -8.22 -8.33 -4.67
N PHE A 265 -7.19 -9.20 -4.72
CA PHE A 265 -6.57 -9.77 -3.52
C PHE A 265 -5.49 -8.85 -2.97
N GLY A 266 -4.65 -8.29 -3.83
CA GLY A 266 -3.67 -7.27 -3.44
C GLY A 266 -4.37 -6.06 -2.82
N GLY A 267 -5.44 -5.58 -3.44
CA GLY A 267 -6.31 -4.53 -2.89
C GLY A 267 -6.95 -4.89 -1.55
N PHE A 268 -7.45 -6.12 -1.41
CA PHE A 268 -7.99 -6.63 -0.14
C PHE A 268 -6.95 -6.58 0.99
N LEU A 269 -5.72 -7.06 0.74
CA LEU A 269 -4.63 -7.02 1.71
C LEU A 269 -4.25 -5.58 2.07
N ALA A 270 -4.15 -4.71 1.06
CA ALA A 270 -3.81 -3.30 1.24
C ALA A 270 -4.84 -2.58 2.12
N LEU A 271 -6.13 -2.74 1.81
CA LEU A 271 -7.21 -2.09 2.54
C LEU A 271 -7.43 -2.67 3.93
N THR A 272 -7.17 -3.96 4.13
CA THR A 272 -7.20 -4.57 5.47
C THR A 272 -6.21 -3.88 6.41
N GLY A 273 -5.00 -3.55 5.93
CA GLY A 273 -4.03 -2.79 6.71
C GLY A 273 -4.30 -1.28 6.77
N TRP A 274 -4.84 -0.69 5.70
CA TRP A 274 -5.02 0.76 5.59
C TRP A 274 -6.31 1.30 6.23
N PHE A 275 -7.38 0.50 6.28
CA PHE A 275 -8.67 0.99 6.78
C PHE A 275 -8.68 1.49 8.22
N PRO A 276 -7.94 0.90 9.19
CA PRO A 276 -7.88 1.47 10.52
C PRO A 276 -7.34 2.92 10.50
N THR A 277 -6.28 3.17 9.72
CA THR A 277 -5.75 4.52 9.50
C THR A 277 -6.77 5.43 8.82
N TYR A 278 -7.44 4.96 7.76
CA TYR A 278 -8.47 5.74 7.07
C TYR A 278 -9.60 6.18 8.01
N TRP A 279 -10.21 5.25 8.76
CA TRP A 279 -11.33 5.56 9.65
C TRP A 279 -10.92 6.43 10.83
N HIS A 280 -9.73 6.18 11.40
CA HIS A 280 -9.22 6.99 12.50
C HIS A 280 -8.90 8.42 12.06
N GLU A 281 -8.17 8.59 10.95
CA GLU A 281 -7.61 9.88 10.56
C GLU A 281 -8.57 10.74 9.75
N SER A 282 -9.31 10.12 8.82
CA SER A 282 -10.24 10.84 7.93
C SER A 282 -11.59 11.06 8.59
N ARG A 283 -12.08 10.09 9.37
CA ARG A 283 -13.42 10.12 9.97
C ARG A 283 -13.40 10.34 11.49
N GLN A 284 -12.22 10.60 12.07
CA GLN A 284 -12.05 10.93 13.49
C GLN A 284 -12.66 9.89 14.44
N MET A 285 -12.68 8.63 14.02
CA MET A 285 -13.19 7.53 14.82
C MET A 285 -12.15 7.08 15.85
N SER A 286 -12.59 6.48 16.97
CA SER A 286 -11.67 5.83 17.89
C SER A 286 -10.89 4.70 17.18
N ILE A 287 -9.65 4.45 17.59
CA ILE A 287 -8.82 3.37 17.03
C ILE A 287 -9.50 2.00 17.15
N SER A 288 -10.27 1.79 18.22
CA SER A 288 -11.08 0.59 18.42
C SER A 288 -12.17 0.44 17.36
N THR A 289 -12.95 1.49 17.10
CA THR A 289 -14.02 1.47 16.09
C THR A 289 -13.43 1.31 14.69
N ALA A 290 -12.31 1.99 14.41
CA ALA A 290 -11.59 1.88 13.15
C ALA A 290 -11.09 0.45 12.88
N GLY A 291 -10.51 -0.20 13.90
CA GLY A 291 -10.10 -1.61 13.84
C GLY A 291 -11.29 -2.57 13.63
N LEU A 292 -12.42 -2.33 14.31
CA LEU A 292 -13.64 -3.12 14.14
C LEU A 292 -14.21 -3.02 12.71
N LEU A 293 -14.23 -1.82 12.12
CA LEU A 293 -14.70 -1.62 10.75
C LEU A 293 -13.76 -2.26 9.72
N ALA A 294 -12.44 -2.12 9.90
CA ALA A 294 -11.45 -2.78 9.05
C ALA A 294 -11.55 -4.31 9.14
N GLY A 295 -11.74 -4.83 10.35
CA GLY A 295 -11.96 -6.26 10.57
C GLY A 295 -13.23 -6.77 9.90
N THR A 296 -14.32 -6.00 9.99
CA THR A 296 -15.60 -6.31 9.34
C THR A 296 -15.45 -6.38 7.83
N PHE A 297 -14.77 -5.40 7.22
CA PHE A 297 -14.44 -5.43 5.78
C PHE A 297 -13.73 -6.73 5.40
N SER A 298 -12.70 -7.11 6.17
CA SER A 298 -11.86 -8.27 5.84
C SER A 298 -12.63 -9.60 5.99
N ILE A 299 -13.46 -9.72 7.02
CA ILE A 299 -14.35 -10.89 7.23
C ILE A 299 -15.37 -10.97 6.09
N LEU A 300 -16.05 -9.87 5.77
CA LEU A 300 -17.04 -9.83 4.69
C LEU A 300 -16.42 -10.25 3.35
N ALA A 301 -15.25 -9.71 3.00
CA ALA A 301 -14.57 -10.08 1.76
C ALA A 301 -14.24 -11.59 1.70
N SER A 302 -13.85 -12.18 2.83
CA SER A 302 -13.56 -13.61 2.93
C SER A 302 -14.83 -14.47 2.82
N LEU A 303 -15.94 -14.04 3.40
CA LEU A 303 -17.25 -14.71 3.26
C LEU A 303 -17.76 -14.60 1.81
N PHE A 304 -17.67 -13.43 1.20
CA PHE A 304 -18.03 -13.22 -0.21
C PHE A 304 -17.15 -14.00 -1.18
N ARG A 305 -15.91 -14.33 -0.81
CA ARG A 305 -15.07 -15.22 -1.61
C ARG A 305 -15.67 -16.63 -1.70
N VAL A 306 -16.22 -17.15 -0.60
CA VAL A 306 -16.85 -18.49 -0.59
C VAL A 306 -18.11 -18.51 -1.46
N SER A 307 -18.96 -17.48 -1.38
CA SER A 307 -20.15 -17.37 -2.24
C SER A 307 -19.78 -17.06 -3.70
N GLY A 308 -18.73 -16.28 -3.93
CA GLY A 308 -18.20 -15.93 -5.24
C GLY A 308 -17.81 -17.13 -6.10
N GLY A 309 -17.30 -18.20 -5.49
CA GLY A 309 -17.04 -19.47 -6.19
C GLY A 309 -18.30 -20.04 -6.82
N ARG A 310 -19.40 -20.14 -6.05
CA ARG A 310 -20.70 -20.64 -6.53
C ARG A 310 -21.32 -19.74 -7.60
N ILE A 311 -21.16 -18.42 -7.46
CA ILE A 311 -21.62 -17.46 -8.48
C ILE A 311 -20.85 -17.68 -9.79
N SER A 312 -19.53 -17.85 -9.69
CA SER A 312 -18.66 -18.15 -10.81
C SER A 312 -18.97 -19.48 -11.49
N ASP A 313 -19.44 -20.48 -10.72
CA ASP A 313 -19.99 -21.75 -11.20
C ASP A 313 -21.23 -21.61 -12.08
N ARG A 314 -22.12 -20.67 -11.75
CA ARG A 314 -23.36 -20.45 -12.50
C ARG A 314 -23.20 -19.49 -13.68
N LEU A 315 -22.48 -18.38 -13.48
CA LEU A 315 -22.40 -17.28 -14.46
C LEU A 315 -21.18 -17.37 -15.38
N GLY A 316 -20.19 -18.20 -15.05
CA GLY A 316 -18.88 -18.21 -15.70
C GLY A 316 -17.87 -17.28 -15.01
N GLY A 317 -16.58 -17.59 -15.17
CA GLY A 317 -15.49 -16.86 -14.51
C GLY A 317 -15.38 -15.41 -14.96
N GLU A 318 -15.46 -15.18 -16.25
CA GLU A 318 -15.24 -13.89 -16.90
C GLU A 318 -16.34 -12.88 -16.56
N LYS A 319 -17.62 -13.29 -16.69
CA LYS A 319 -18.77 -12.43 -16.33
C LYS A 319 -18.76 -12.08 -14.84
N THR A 320 -18.42 -13.05 -14.00
CA THR A 320 -18.28 -12.83 -12.55
C THR A 320 -17.18 -11.82 -12.25
N LEU A 321 -16.06 -11.89 -12.99
CA LEU A 321 -14.93 -10.98 -12.81
C LEU A 321 -15.27 -9.55 -13.23
N ILE A 322 -15.95 -9.38 -14.37
CA ILE A 322 -16.43 -8.07 -14.83
C ILE A 322 -17.37 -7.46 -13.80
N GLY A 323 -18.38 -8.22 -13.35
CA GLY A 323 -19.30 -7.75 -12.30
C GLY A 323 -18.59 -7.37 -11.00
N ALA A 324 -17.64 -8.20 -10.55
CA ALA A 324 -16.86 -7.93 -9.35
C ALA A 324 -16.05 -6.63 -9.45
N LEU A 325 -15.35 -6.40 -10.57
CA LEU A 325 -14.55 -5.19 -10.78
C LEU A 325 -15.42 -3.94 -10.93
N SER A 326 -16.60 -4.03 -11.55
CA SER A 326 -17.58 -2.95 -11.57
C SER A 326 -18.07 -2.58 -10.17
N VAL A 327 -18.29 -3.58 -9.31
CA VAL A 327 -18.67 -3.35 -7.90
C VAL A 327 -17.53 -2.68 -7.12
N ILE A 328 -16.27 -3.06 -7.34
CA ILE A 328 -15.10 -2.39 -6.75
C ILE A 328 -15.05 -0.92 -7.21
N LEU A 329 -15.21 -0.68 -8.51
CA LEU A 329 -15.24 0.67 -9.09
C LEU A 329 -16.32 1.55 -8.43
N CYS A 330 -17.56 1.04 -8.32
CA CYS A 330 -18.64 1.75 -7.64
C CYS A 330 -18.31 2.02 -6.16
N GLY A 331 -17.79 1.04 -5.43
CA GLY A 331 -17.40 1.20 -4.02
C GLY A 331 -16.32 2.26 -3.82
N ALA A 332 -15.32 2.29 -4.70
CA ALA A 332 -14.25 3.29 -4.70
C ALA A 332 -14.80 4.71 -4.97
N LEU A 333 -15.65 4.87 -5.99
CA LEU A 333 -16.29 6.15 -6.31
C LEU A 333 -17.14 6.67 -5.15
N ILE A 334 -17.91 5.80 -4.50
CA ILE A 334 -18.69 6.16 -3.31
C ILE A 334 -17.76 6.67 -2.19
N LEU A 335 -16.64 6.01 -1.93
CA LEU A 335 -15.69 6.44 -0.90
C LEU A 335 -15.07 7.81 -1.21
N ILE A 336 -14.73 8.09 -2.47
CA ILE A 336 -14.17 9.39 -2.91
C ILE A 336 -15.16 10.53 -2.65
N PHE A 337 -16.43 10.36 -3.08
CA PHE A 337 -17.43 11.42 -3.01
C PHE A 337 -18.27 11.42 -1.71
N SER A 338 -17.96 10.53 -0.77
CA SER A 338 -18.70 10.41 0.49
C SER A 338 -18.34 11.52 1.49
N GLY A 339 -19.19 12.55 1.59
CA GLY A 339 -19.11 13.54 2.68
C GLY A 339 -19.60 13.04 4.04
N ARG A 340 -20.28 11.88 4.08
CA ARG A 340 -20.91 11.31 5.30
C ARG A 340 -20.39 9.89 5.58
N ILE A 341 -20.53 9.43 6.82
CA ILE A 341 -20.08 8.09 7.26
C ILE A 341 -20.91 6.97 6.61
N THR A 342 -22.23 7.11 6.51
CA THR A 342 -23.10 6.03 5.99
C THR A 342 -22.78 5.63 4.55
N PRO A 343 -22.61 6.56 3.58
CA PRO A 343 -22.16 6.21 2.24
C PRO A 343 -20.75 5.59 2.24
N ALA A 344 -19.84 6.06 3.09
CA ALA A 344 -18.50 5.49 3.20
C ALA A 344 -18.55 4.01 3.63
N LEU A 345 -19.40 3.67 4.62
CA LEU A 345 -19.62 2.28 5.03
C LEU A 345 -20.18 1.42 3.89
N ALA A 346 -21.15 1.95 3.14
CA ALA A 346 -21.69 1.25 1.96
C ALA A 346 -20.59 1.01 0.91
N GLY A 347 -19.75 2.01 0.64
CA GLY A 347 -18.60 1.89 -0.26
C GLY A 347 -17.62 0.80 0.18
N THR A 348 -17.29 0.74 1.49
CA THR A 348 -16.44 -0.32 2.05
C THR A 348 -17.05 -1.72 1.91
N VAL A 349 -18.36 -1.88 2.11
CA VAL A 349 -19.05 -3.16 1.90
C VAL A 349 -19.02 -3.58 0.42
N LEU A 350 -19.20 -2.64 -0.50
CA LEU A 350 -19.08 -2.92 -1.94
C LEU A 350 -17.66 -3.33 -2.32
N LEU A 351 -16.64 -2.66 -1.79
CA LEU A 351 -15.24 -3.08 -1.98
C LEU A 351 -15.03 -4.52 -1.46
N ALA A 352 -15.55 -4.86 -0.28
CA ALA A 352 -15.45 -6.21 0.26
C ALA A 352 -16.11 -7.25 -0.66
N LEU A 353 -17.33 -6.97 -1.12
CA LEU A 353 -18.07 -7.82 -2.05
C LEU A 353 -17.33 -8.04 -3.35
N GLY A 354 -16.92 -6.96 -4.02
CA GLY A 354 -16.22 -7.01 -5.29
C GLY A 354 -14.88 -7.73 -5.18
N MET A 355 -14.07 -7.42 -4.17
CA MET A 355 -12.79 -8.09 -3.96
C MET A 355 -12.95 -9.57 -3.61
N GLY A 356 -13.88 -9.91 -2.73
CA GLY A 356 -14.19 -11.29 -2.36
C GLY A 356 -14.59 -12.14 -3.56
N VAL A 357 -15.61 -11.69 -4.30
CA VAL A 357 -16.11 -12.39 -5.50
C VAL A 357 -15.05 -12.46 -6.60
N GLY A 358 -14.33 -11.35 -6.85
CA GLY A 358 -13.26 -11.30 -7.84
C GLY A 358 -12.13 -12.29 -7.54
N ASN A 359 -11.78 -12.46 -6.26
CA ASN A 359 -10.77 -13.43 -5.83
C ASN A 359 -11.14 -14.88 -6.17
N ALA A 360 -12.42 -15.23 -6.03
CA ALA A 360 -12.91 -16.55 -6.40
C ALA A 360 -12.94 -16.74 -7.92
N ALA A 361 -13.41 -15.73 -8.66
CA ALA A 361 -13.48 -15.76 -10.11
C ALA A 361 -12.08 -15.92 -10.77
N VAL A 362 -11.06 -15.22 -10.28
CA VAL A 362 -9.69 -15.36 -10.79
C VAL A 362 -9.20 -16.81 -10.64
N PHE A 363 -9.33 -17.41 -9.46
CA PHE A 363 -8.85 -18.79 -9.22
C PHE A 363 -9.66 -19.85 -9.97
N LYS A 364 -10.89 -19.54 -10.38
CA LYS A 364 -11.62 -20.36 -11.33
C LYS A 364 -11.06 -20.27 -12.75
N LEU A 365 -10.62 -19.09 -13.17
CA LEU A 365 -10.08 -18.85 -14.51
C LEU A 365 -8.65 -19.35 -14.69
N VAL A 366 -7.82 -19.40 -13.63
CA VAL A 366 -6.44 -19.90 -13.70
C VAL A 366 -6.30 -21.25 -14.41
N PRO A 367 -7.02 -22.33 -14.00
CA PRO A 367 -6.92 -23.62 -14.69
C PRO A 367 -7.50 -23.61 -16.11
N GLN A 368 -8.41 -22.68 -16.44
CA GLN A 368 -9.00 -22.54 -17.77
C GLN A 368 -8.07 -21.79 -18.73
N ALA A 369 -7.35 -20.79 -18.22
CA ALA A 369 -6.45 -19.93 -18.98
C ALA A 369 -5.07 -20.56 -19.20
N VAL A 370 -4.61 -21.41 -18.27
CA VAL A 370 -3.26 -22.00 -18.27
C VAL A 370 -3.32 -23.48 -17.87
N ALA A 371 -4.10 -24.28 -18.60
CA ALA A 371 -4.33 -25.70 -18.32
C ALA A 371 -3.02 -26.52 -18.21
N ASP A 372 -2.04 -26.17 -19.03
CA ASP A 372 -0.74 -26.84 -19.11
C ASP A 372 0.23 -26.57 -17.96
N ALA A 373 -0.03 -25.53 -17.16
CA ALA A 373 0.89 -25.06 -16.12
C ALA A 373 0.14 -24.40 -14.94
N VAL A 374 -0.98 -25.00 -14.51
CA VAL A 374 -1.89 -24.46 -13.47
C VAL A 374 -1.14 -24.06 -12.19
N GLY A 375 -0.24 -24.92 -11.68
CA GLY A 375 0.53 -24.64 -10.47
C GLY A 375 1.47 -23.43 -10.61
N GLY A 376 2.15 -23.31 -11.76
CA GLY A 376 3.00 -22.16 -12.07
C GLY A 376 2.21 -20.86 -12.22
N ALA A 377 1.06 -20.93 -12.90
CA ALA A 377 0.16 -19.79 -13.06
C ALA A 377 -0.44 -19.34 -11.71
N ALA A 378 -0.89 -20.27 -10.88
CA ALA A 378 -1.35 -19.99 -9.53
C ALA A 378 -0.25 -19.38 -8.64
N GLY A 379 1.01 -19.79 -8.82
CA GLY A 379 2.18 -19.19 -8.17
C GLY A 379 2.39 -17.73 -8.56
N TRP A 380 2.39 -17.41 -9.85
CA TRP A 380 2.50 -16.02 -10.33
C TRP A 380 1.32 -15.16 -9.88
N VAL A 381 0.10 -15.63 -10.11
CA VAL A 381 -1.13 -14.91 -9.73
C VAL A 381 -1.18 -14.69 -8.22
N GLY A 382 -0.93 -15.73 -7.43
CA GLY A 382 -0.97 -15.65 -5.97
C GLY A 382 0.20 -14.92 -5.33
N GLY A 383 1.38 -14.93 -5.96
CA GLY A 383 2.59 -14.23 -5.53
C GLY A 383 2.57 -12.76 -5.94
N VAL A 384 2.70 -12.49 -7.23
CA VAL A 384 2.78 -11.11 -7.77
C VAL A 384 1.44 -10.38 -7.64
N GLY A 385 0.30 -11.07 -7.79
CA GLY A 385 -1.00 -10.43 -7.53
C GLY A 385 -1.17 -10.01 -6.06
N ALA A 386 -0.64 -10.78 -5.10
CA ALA A 386 -0.68 -10.36 -3.69
C ALA A 386 0.24 -9.16 -3.38
N PHE A 387 1.19 -8.84 -4.27
CA PHE A 387 2.12 -7.71 -4.10
C PHE A 387 1.41 -6.36 -4.04
N GLY A 388 0.16 -6.25 -4.51
CA GLY A 388 -0.67 -5.06 -4.31
C GLY A 388 -0.85 -4.67 -2.85
N GLY A 389 -0.83 -5.66 -1.94
CA GLY A 389 -0.86 -5.42 -0.49
C GLY A 389 0.35 -4.66 0.04
N PHE A 390 1.49 -4.75 -0.64
CA PHE A 390 2.69 -3.98 -0.33
C PHE A 390 2.69 -2.60 -1.01
N VAL A 391 2.25 -2.55 -2.27
CA VAL A 391 2.41 -1.38 -3.13
C VAL A 391 1.35 -0.30 -2.87
N ILE A 392 0.10 -0.69 -2.61
CA ILE A 392 -1.03 0.25 -2.53
C ILE A 392 -0.98 1.13 -1.26
N PRO A 393 -0.70 0.63 -0.05
CA PRO A 393 -0.73 1.50 1.14
C PRO A 393 0.31 2.64 1.14
N PRO A 394 1.58 2.45 0.73
CA PRO A 394 2.52 3.55 0.54
C PRO A 394 2.02 4.58 -0.48
N ALA A 395 1.35 4.12 -1.55
CA ALA A 395 0.75 4.99 -2.54
C ALA A 395 -0.36 5.87 -1.96
N LEU A 396 -1.27 5.26 -1.19
CA LEU A 396 -2.31 5.96 -0.44
C LEU A 396 -1.67 6.96 0.52
N GLY A 397 -0.64 6.53 1.27
CA GLY A 397 0.15 7.40 2.14
C GLY A 397 0.85 8.55 1.42
N ALA A 398 1.35 8.34 0.20
CA ALA A 398 1.95 9.39 -0.62
C ALA A 398 0.90 10.44 -1.04
N ILE A 399 -0.31 10.01 -1.42
CA ILE A 399 -1.42 10.89 -1.76
C ILE A 399 -1.85 11.71 -0.54
N VAL A 400 -2.00 11.05 0.63
CA VAL A 400 -2.30 11.73 1.91
C VAL A 400 -1.21 12.72 2.30
N SER A 401 0.07 12.37 2.10
CA SER A 401 1.18 13.27 2.41
C SER A 401 1.16 14.56 1.59
N ARG A 402 0.60 14.52 0.37
CA ARG A 402 0.48 15.69 -0.52
C ARG A 402 -0.80 16.49 -0.33
N GLN A 403 -1.92 15.81 -0.11
CA GLN A 403 -3.26 16.42 -0.12
C GLN A 403 -3.88 16.56 1.29
N GLY A 404 -3.11 16.22 2.33
CA GLY A 404 -3.58 16.23 3.71
C GLY A 404 -4.83 15.35 3.89
N GLN A 405 -5.85 15.90 4.55
CA GLN A 405 -7.08 15.18 4.87
C GLN A 405 -7.87 14.74 3.63
N ALA A 406 -7.89 15.55 2.56
CA ALA A 406 -8.55 15.19 1.31
C ALA A 406 -7.91 13.95 0.65
N GLY A 407 -6.61 13.73 0.90
CA GLY A 407 -5.87 12.60 0.36
C GLY A 407 -6.37 11.23 0.83
N TYR A 408 -7.07 11.13 1.98
CA TYR A 408 -7.65 9.87 2.43
C TYR A 408 -8.83 9.42 1.55
N ALA A 409 -9.63 10.36 1.06
CA ALA A 409 -10.70 10.08 0.11
C ALA A 409 -10.14 9.94 -1.31
N ASN A 410 -9.29 10.88 -1.73
CA ASN A 410 -8.69 10.88 -3.07
C ASN A 410 -7.76 9.70 -3.32
N GLY A 411 -7.20 9.08 -2.28
CA GLY A 411 -6.42 7.85 -2.41
C GLY A 411 -7.18 6.72 -3.11
N PHE A 412 -8.52 6.68 -2.98
CA PHE A 412 -9.34 5.66 -3.65
C PHE A 412 -9.41 5.82 -5.18
N TRP A 413 -8.91 6.93 -5.76
CA TRP A 413 -8.70 7.01 -7.22
C TRP A 413 -7.75 5.94 -7.74
N ILE A 414 -6.82 5.44 -6.91
CA ILE A 414 -6.00 4.27 -7.23
C ILE A 414 -6.91 3.07 -7.57
N PHE A 415 -7.93 2.80 -6.77
CA PHE A 415 -8.87 1.71 -7.02
C PHE A 415 -9.77 1.95 -8.23
N VAL A 416 -10.11 3.20 -8.54
CA VAL A 416 -10.82 3.54 -9.79
C VAL A 416 -9.98 3.17 -11.00
N ILE A 417 -8.72 3.65 -11.06
CA ILE A 417 -7.80 3.38 -12.18
C ILE A 417 -7.54 1.87 -12.29
N LEU A 418 -7.19 1.22 -11.18
CA LEU A 418 -6.94 -0.21 -11.15
C LEU A 418 -8.16 -1.02 -11.58
N SER A 419 -9.37 -0.64 -11.17
CA SER A 419 -10.61 -1.35 -11.58
C SER A 419 -10.91 -1.16 -13.07
N LEU A 420 -10.68 0.02 -13.64
CA LEU A 420 -10.86 0.28 -15.08
C LEU A 420 -9.86 -0.52 -15.93
N VAL A 421 -8.61 -0.58 -15.50
CA VAL A 421 -7.58 -1.46 -16.10
C VAL A 421 -8.00 -2.91 -15.99
N GLY A 422 -8.40 -3.35 -14.80
CA GLY A 422 -8.86 -4.71 -14.55
C GLY A 422 -10.08 -5.08 -15.41
N LEU A 423 -11.04 -4.17 -15.56
CA LEU A 423 -12.23 -4.36 -16.41
C LEU A 423 -11.83 -4.55 -17.86
N SER A 424 -10.92 -3.71 -18.36
CA SER A 424 -10.38 -3.83 -19.70
C SER A 424 -9.73 -5.20 -19.92
N LEU A 425 -8.89 -5.65 -18.98
CA LEU A 425 -8.27 -6.98 -19.03
C LEU A 425 -9.30 -8.11 -18.98
N ALA A 426 -10.32 -7.99 -18.14
CA ALA A 426 -11.39 -8.98 -18.02
C ALA A 426 -12.23 -9.10 -19.29
N LEU A 427 -12.51 -7.97 -19.94
CA LEU A 427 -13.21 -7.92 -21.24
C LEU A 427 -12.36 -8.55 -22.36
N ILE A 428 -11.05 -8.26 -22.40
CA ILE A 428 -10.12 -8.87 -23.37
C ILE A 428 -10.06 -10.40 -23.17
N LEU A 429 -9.98 -10.87 -21.92
CA LEU A 429 -10.01 -12.30 -21.60
C LEU A 429 -11.32 -12.95 -22.08
N ALA A 430 -12.46 -12.32 -21.82
CA ALA A 430 -13.76 -12.80 -22.28
C ALA A 430 -13.84 -12.91 -23.82
N GLY A 431 -13.36 -11.88 -24.53
CA GLY A 431 -13.34 -11.83 -25.99
C GLY A 431 -12.45 -12.91 -26.61
N SER A 432 -11.27 -13.17 -26.02
CA SER A 432 -10.34 -14.19 -26.53
C SER A 432 -10.95 -15.59 -26.53
N ARG A 433 -11.74 -15.92 -25.49
CA ARG A 433 -12.38 -17.24 -25.38
C ARG A 433 -13.52 -17.41 -26.37
N THR A 434 -14.28 -16.35 -26.64
CA THR A 434 -15.33 -16.39 -27.67
C THR A 434 -14.77 -16.60 -29.07
N ALA A 435 -13.59 -16.04 -29.36
CA ALA A 435 -12.90 -16.25 -30.64
C ALA A 435 -12.34 -17.69 -30.75
N GLU A 436 -11.69 -18.19 -29.69
CA GLU A 436 -11.21 -19.59 -29.60
C GLU A 436 -12.36 -20.60 -29.81
N ALA A 437 -13.54 -20.35 -29.22
CA ALA A 437 -14.71 -21.20 -29.37
C ALA A 437 -15.33 -21.18 -30.78
N ARG A 438 -15.04 -20.16 -31.60
CA ARG A 438 -15.53 -20.02 -32.98
C ARG A 438 -14.58 -20.62 -34.02
N ASN A 439 -13.46 -21.23 -33.61
CA ASN A 439 -12.45 -21.81 -34.51
C ASN A 439 -11.88 -20.80 -35.53
N GLU A 440 -11.92 -19.51 -35.21
CA GLU A 440 -11.27 -18.48 -36.01
C GLU A 440 -9.75 -18.62 -35.80
N THR A 441 -8.96 -18.72 -36.89
CA THR A 441 -7.50 -18.76 -36.78
C THR A 441 -7.03 -17.51 -36.05
N PRO A 442 -6.11 -17.62 -35.06
CA PRO A 442 -5.66 -16.49 -34.26
C PRO A 442 -4.68 -15.61 -35.06
N HIS A 443 -5.03 -15.23 -36.29
CA HIS A 443 -4.21 -14.33 -37.09
C HIS A 443 -4.58 -12.86 -36.91
N LYS A 444 -5.68 -12.57 -36.21
CA LYS A 444 -6.06 -11.20 -35.80
C LYS A 444 -6.72 -11.21 -34.42
N ALA A 445 -5.94 -11.45 -33.37
CA ALA A 445 -6.34 -10.90 -32.08
C ALA A 445 -6.43 -9.37 -32.24
N PRO A 446 -7.49 -8.68 -31.78
CA PRO A 446 -7.62 -7.22 -31.96
C PRO A 446 -6.60 -6.42 -31.14
N VAL A 447 -5.67 -7.10 -30.45
CA VAL A 447 -4.55 -6.51 -29.74
C VAL A 447 -3.35 -7.43 -30.01
N ASP A 448 -2.40 -6.95 -30.79
CA ASP A 448 -1.11 -7.62 -31.03
C ASP A 448 -0.50 -8.02 -29.67
N LEU A 449 0.14 -9.19 -29.62
CA LEU A 449 0.82 -9.71 -28.44
C LEU A 449 1.84 -8.70 -27.89
N GLN A 450 2.42 -7.89 -28.79
CA GLN A 450 3.24 -6.73 -28.41
C GLN A 450 2.40 -5.65 -27.74
N THR A 451 1.22 -5.31 -28.25
CA THR A 451 0.32 -4.31 -27.67
C THR A 451 -0.25 -4.74 -26.32
N ALA A 452 -0.54 -6.02 -26.08
CA ALA A 452 -0.98 -6.49 -24.75
C ALA A 452 0.17 -6.50 -23.72
N ALA A 453 1.37 -6.87 -24.14
CA ALA A 453 2.59 -6.79 -23.31
C ALA A 453 3.05 -5.33 -23.10
N VAL A 454 2.86 -4.47 -24.09
CA VAL A 454 3.12 -3.02 -24.01
C VAL A 454 2.04 -2.34 -23.19
N ILE A 455 0.76 -2.70 -23.26
CA ILE A 455 -0.27 -2.12 -22.38
C ILE A 455 -0.08 -2.64 -20.95
N SER A 456 0.13 -3.94 -20.74
CA SER A 456 0.39 -4.49 -19.39
C SER A 456 1.71 -3.96 -18.81
N GLY A 457 2.76 -3.86 -19.64
CA GLY A 457 4.05 -3.29 -19.29
C GLY A 457 3.97 -1.78 -19.07
N THR A 458 3.28 -1.03 -19.91
CA THR A 458 3.09 0.43 -19.80
C THR A 458 2.14 0.77 -18.67
N VAL A 459 1.14 -0.05 -18.34
CA VAL A 459 0.28 0.13 -17.16
C VAL A 459 1.00 -0.30 -15.89
N SER A 460 1.83 -1.34 -15.92
CA SER A 460 2.67 -1.71 -14.78
C SER A 460 3.81 -0.71 -14.56
N VAL A 461 4.37 -0.14 -15.64
CA VAL A 461 5.37 0.93 -15.62
C VAL A 461 4.72 2.27 -15.31
N LEU A 462 3.51 2.58 -15.78
CA LEU A 462 2.76 3.77 -15.36
C LEU A 462 2.35 3.64 -13.91
N ALA A 463 1.83 2.50 -13.46
CA ALA A 463 1.57 2.24 -12.05
C ALA A 463 2.89 2.38 -11.27
N PHE A 464 3.97 1.72 -11.68
CA PHE A 464 5.28 1.83 -11.05
C PHE A 464 5.82 3.27 -11.06
N CYS A 465 5.68 4.04 -12.13
CA CYS A 465 6.10 5.44 -12.23
C CYS A 465 5.18 6.38 -11.42
N ILE A 466 3.87 6.11 -11.35
CA ILE A 466 2.89 6.81 -10.51
C ILE A 466 3.17 6.52 -9.02
N LEU A 467 3.63 5.32 -8.71
CA LEU A 467 3.93 4.83 -7.36
C LEU A 467 5.34 5.24 -6.89
N PHE A 468 6.33 5.33 -7.79
CA PHE A 468 7.75 5.51 -7.47
C PHE A 468 8.37 6.82 -7.99
N ASN A 469 7.71 7.60 -8.85
CA ASN A 469 8.15 8.94 -9.23
C ASN A 469 7.08 10.03 -8.96
N PRO A 470 6.81 10.32 -7.68
CA PRO A 470 5.88 11.37 -7.30
C PRO A 470 6.30 12.80 -7.67
N ALA A 471 7.51 13.02 -8.19
CA ALA A 471 7.95 14.33 -8.65
C ALA A 471 7.26 14.76 -9.96
N ALA A 472 6.61 13.83 -10.67
CA ALA A 472 5.98 14.09 -11.96
C ALA A 472 4.58 14.74 -11.87
N PHE A 473 3.97 14.86 -10.68
CA PHE A 473 2.68 15.52 -10.48
C PHE A 473 2.75 16.55 -9.34
N HIS A 474 3.24 17.74 -9.66
CA HIS A 474 2.88 18.96 -8.94
C HIS A 474 1.43 19.31 -9.32
N ILE A 475 0.46 18.80 -8.58
CA ILE A 475 -0.93 19.28 -8.61
C ILE A 475 -1.16 20.04 -7.30
N ILE A 476 -1.10 21.38 -7.40
CA ILE A 476 -1.76 22.43 -6.60
C ILE A 476 -2.14 22.06 -5.15
N ASP A 477 -1.63 22.65 -4.07
CA ASP A 477 -0.27 22.98 -3.62
C ASP A 477 -0.36 23.48 -2.15
N ASN A 478 0.56 23.04 -1.30
CA ASN A 478 0.96 23.74 -0.07
C ASN A 478 2.48 23.67 -0.01
N GLN A 479 3.15 24.80 -0.31
CA GLN A 479 4.60 24.87 -0.39
C GLN A 479 5.27 25.16 0.96
N GLN A 480 4.64 24.90 2.11
CA GLN A 480 5.31 25.10 3.40
C GLN A 480 6.67 24.38 3.46
N GLY A 481 7.73 25.15 3.72
CA GLY A 481 9.11 24.69 3.72
C GLY A 481 9.79 24.66 2.34
N TYR A 482 9.10 25.00 1.25
CA TYR A 482 9.71 25.13 -0.07
C TYR A 482 10.73 26.27 -0.07
N SER A 483 11.98 25.92 -0.35
CA SER A 483 13.13 26.84 -0.36
C SER A 483 14.04 26.51 -1.55
N PRO A 484 13.65 26.93 -2.77
CA PRO A 484 14.44 26.67 -3.97
C PRO A 484 15.76 27.45 -3.94
N VAL A 485 16.78 26.91 -4.61
CA VAL A 485 18.01 27.65 -4.89
C VAL A 485 17.66 28.79 -5.84
N GLN A 486 18.09 30.01 -5.49
CA GLN A 486 17.83 31.19 -6.30
C GLN A 486 18.99 31.45 -7.27
N PRO A 487 18.74 32.13 -8.41
CA PRO A 487 19.80 32.49 -9.35
C PRO A 487 20.92 33.32 -8.71
N VAL A 488 20.53 34.19 -7.76
CA VAL A 488 21.43 34.96 -6.90
C VAL A 488 21.16 34.58 -5.46
N ASN A 489 22.19 34.13 -4.74
CA ASN A 489 22.07 33.75 -3.34
C ASN A 489 21.99 34.99 -2.46
N TYR A 490 20.76 35.46 -2.23
CA TYR A 490 20.45 36.60 -1.39
C TYR A 490 20.03 36.16 0.02
N SER A 491 20.72 36.68 1.05
CA SER A 491 20.44 36.40 2.45
C SER A 491 19.57 37.50 3.07
N HIS A 492 18.32 37.18 3.43
CA HIS A 492 17.44 38.12 4.14
C HIS A 492 17.93 38.34 5.58
N LYS A 493 18.52 37.33 6.21
CA LYS A 493 19.18 37.46 7.51
C LYS A 493 20.24 38.55 7.52
N LEU A 494 21.12 38.57 6.52
CA LEU A 494 22.15 39.59 6.45
C LEU A 494 21.56 40.98 6.22
N HIS A 495 20.60 41.13 5.31
CA HIS A 495 20.11 42.45 4.90
C HIS A 495 19.03 43.00 5.84
N ALA A 496 17.95 42.27 6.05
CA ALA A 496 16.84 42.71 6.88
C ALA A 496 17.07 42.44 8.38
N GLY A 497 17.80 41.36 8.71
CA GLY A 497 18.18 41.03 10.09
C GLY A 497 19.37 41.85 10.57
N ASP A 498 20.59 41.47 10.20
CA ASP A 498 21.81 42.03 10.77
C ASP A 498 21.99 43.52 10.43
N ASN A 499 21.66 43.93 9.20
CA ASN A 499 21.79 45.32 8.74
C ASN A 499 20.49 46.14 8.87
N GLN A 500 19.41 45.54 9.38
CA GLN A 500 18.14 46.24 9.67
C GLN A 500 17.55 47.01 8.47
N ILE A 501 17.77 46.54 7.23
CA ILE A 501 17.20 47.16 6.04
C ILE A 501 15.68 46.87 6.00
N PRO A 502 14.80 47.88 5.94
CA PRO A 502 13.36 47.66 5.93
C PRO A 502 12.89 46.83 4.72
N CYS A 503 11.97 45.88 4.94
CA CYS A 503 11.44 45.03 3.87
C CYS A 503 10.88 45.84 2.68
N LEU A 504 10.20 46.95 2.98
CA LEU A 504 9.56 47.84 2.01
C LEU A 504 10.54 48.64 1.15
N TYR A 505 11.82 48.71 1.53
CA TYR A 505 12.84 49.29 0.65
C TYR A 505 12.98 48.47 -0.64
N CYS A 506 12.94 47.15 -0.51
CA CYS A 506 13.03 46.21 -1.63
C CYS A 506 11.64 45.88 -2.20
N HIS A 507 10.65 45.68 -1.33
CA HIS A 507 9.28 45.30 -1.69
C HIS A 507 8.32 46.48 -1.67
N PHE A 508 8.73 47.61 -2.26
CA PHE A 508 7.99 48.89 -2.20
C PHE A 508 6.58 48.82 -2.83
N ALA A 509 6.32 47.85 -3.72
CA ALA A 509 5.01 47.69 -4.34
C ALA A 509 3.98 47.05 -3.40
N ALA A 510 4.42 46.47 -2.28
CA ALA A 510 3.54 45.85 -1.28
C ALA A 510 2.57 46.84 -0.65
N GLU A 511 2.96 48.12 -0.50
CA GLU A 511 2.10 49.18 0.05
C GLU A 511 1.14 49.79 -0.97
N LYS A 512 1.38 49.57 -2.27
CA LYS A 512 0.69 50.33 -3.33
C LYS A 512 -0.11 49.46 -4.29
N SER A 513 0.08 48.14 -4.25
CA SER A 513 -0.53 47.25 -5.22
C SER A 513 -0.84 45.88 -4.64
N ALA A 514 -1.54 45.07 -5.43
CA ALA A 514 -1.86 43.70 -5.05
C ALA A 514 -0.63 42.79 -4.94
N ALA A 515 0.45 43.12 -5.65
CA ALA A 515 1.68 42.36 -5.67
C ALA A 515 2.79 43.10 -4.91
N ALA A 516 3.47 42.41 -3.99
CA ALA A 516 4.67 42.96 -3.34
C ALA A 516 5.81 43.27 -4.33
N GLY A 517 5.85 42.55 -5.45
CA GLY A 517 6.90 42.66 -6.46
C GLY A 517 8.25 42.15 -5.95
N ILE A 518 9.21 42.03 -6.87
CA ILE A 518 10.63 41.80 -6.55
C ILE A 518 11.39 43.03 -7.04
N PRO A 519 12.31 43.60 -6.25
CA PRO A 519 13.02 44.81 -6.66
C PRO A 519 13.79 44.58 -7.97
N PRO A 520 13.86 45.60 -8.84
CA PRO A 520 14.77 45.58 -9.97
C PRO A 520 16.23 45.55 -9.49
N ALA A 521 17.12 44.99 -10.33
CA ALA A 521 18.52 44.77 -9.99
C ALA A 521 19.28 46.05 -9.60
N ASN A 522 18.86 47.21 -10.11
CA ASN A 522 19.44 48.52 -9.77
C ASN A 522 19.28 48.89 -8.29
N VAL A 523 18.22 48.42 -7.59
CA VAL A 523 18.04 48.65 -6.15
C VAL A 523 19.22 48.08 -5.36
N CYS A 524 19.74 46.92 -5.78
CA CYS A 524 20.90 46.29 -5.15
C CYS A 524 22.17 47.15 -5.32
N MET A 525 22.31 47.86 -6.45
CA MET A 525 23.51 48.66 -6.75
C MET A 525 23.58 49.98 -5.98
N ASN A 526 22.50 50.40 -5.31
CA ASN A 526 22.54 51.56 -4.42
C ASN A 526 23.59 51.42 -3.31
N CYS A 527 23.91 50.18 -2.92
CA CYS A 527 24.96 49.89 -1.94
C CYS A 527 26.12 49.06 -2.54
N HIS A 528 25.83 48.12 -3.45
CA HIS A 528 26.84 47.22 -4.02
C HIS A 528 27.77 47.86 -5.06
N THR A 529 27.62 49.16 -5.31
CA THR A 529 28.67 49.97 -5.95
C THR A 529 29.90 50.17 -5.07
N GLN A 530 29.77 50.00 -3.75
CA GLN A 530 30.86 50.19 -2.78
C GLN A 530 31.07 48.98 -1.86
N ILE A 531 30.03 48.17 -1.63
CA ILE A 531 30.06 47.07 -0.67
C ILE A 531 30.14 45.72 -1.39
N LYS A 532 31.14 44.89 -1.02
CA LYS A 532 31.31 43.51 -1.53
C LYS A 532 31.28 43.43 -3.06
N THR A 533 31.86 44.41 -3.73
CA THR A 533 31.92 44.52 -5.20
C THR A 533 32.48 43.26 -5.86
N ASP A 534 33.43 42.58 -5.20
CA ASP A 534 34.11 41.41 -5.74
C ASP A 534 33.37 40.09 -5.46
N SER A 535 32.21 40.13 -4.79
CA SER A 535 31.43 38.94 -4.48
C SER A 535 30.86 38.30 -5.75
N PRO A 536 30.98 36.97 -5.94
CA PRO A 536 30.40 36.27 -7.08
C PRO A 536 28.89 36.51 -7.26
N GLU A 537 28.16 36.66 -6.15
CA GLU A 537 26.71 36.91 -6.20
C GLU A 537 26.39 38.35 -6.61
N VAL A 538 27.23 39.32 -6.23
CA VAL A 538 27.09 40.72 -6.67
C VAL A 538 27.43 40.85 -8.15
N GLN A 539 28.44 40.12 -8.64
CA GLN A 539 28.80 40.10 -10.06
C GLN A 539 27.65 39.60 -10.94
N LYS A 540 26.86 38.61 -10.48
CA LYS A 540 25.64 38.18 -11.20
C LYS A 540 24.62 39.32 -11.36
N ILE A 541 24.49 40.19 -10.35
CA ILE A 541 23.61 41.38 -10.42
C ILE A 541 24.17 42.41 -11.39
N VAL A 542 25.48 42.66 -11.36
CA VAL A 542 26.16 43.57 -12.30
C VAL A 542 25.98 43.09 -13.74
N THR A 543 26.17 41.80 -14.01
CA THR A 543 25.92 41.19 -15.32
C THR A 543 24.46 41.35 -15.75
N ALA A 544 23.50 41.11 -14.86
CA ALA A 544 22.08 41.28 -15.17
C ALA A 544 21.74 42.72 -15.59
N ILE A 545 22.34 43.72 -14.94
CA ILE A 545 22.18 45.15 -15.29
C ILE A 545 22.85 45.46 -16.63
N HIS A 546 24.09 45.02 -16.82
CA HIS A 546 24.85 45.25 -18.06
C HIS A 546 24.12 44.67 -19.28
N ASP A 547 23.61 43.45 -19.15
CA ASP A 547 22.91 42.75 -20.23
C ASP A 547 21.45 43.22 -20.39
N SER A 548 21.00 44.18 -19.57
CA SER A 548 19.61 44.68 -19.54
C SER A 548 18.58 43.56 -19.39
N ARG A 549 18.91 42.52 -18.62
CA ARG A 549 18.06 41.35 -18.38
C ARG A 549 17.72 41.23 -16.89
N PRO A 550 16.42 41.20 -16.52
CA PRO A 550 16.04 41.03 -15.12
C PRO A 550 16.44 39.64 -14.60
N VAL A 551 16.76 39.56 -13.31
CA VAL A 551 17.05 38.29 -12.64
C VAL A 551 15.77 37.45 -12.62
N ALA A 552 15.84 36.25 -13.20
CA ALA A 552 14.71 35.32 -13.29
C ALA A 552 14.52 34.55 -11.99
N TRP A 553 14.05 35.23 -10.94
CA TRP A 553 13.82 34.64 -9.62
C TRP A 553 12.86 33.45 -9.67
N VAL A 554 13.17 32.42 -8.88
CA VAL A 554 12.28 31.27 -8.71
C VAL A 554 11.25 31.64 -7.67
N ARG A 555 9.97 31.67 -8.08
CA ARG A 555 8.85 32.08 -7.22
C ARG A 555 8.71 31.10 -6.03
N ILE A 556 8.60 31.66 -4.82
CA ILE A 556 8.48 30.89 -3.57
C ILE A 556 7.05 30.91 -3.04
N HIS A 557 6.40 32.08 -3.07
CA HIS A 557 5.00 32.21 -2.67
C HIS A 557 4.16 32.31 -3.94
N HIS A 558 3.25 31.37 -4.14
CA HIS A 558 2.34 31.36 -5.28
C HIS A 558 0.93 31.01 -4.82
N LEU A 559 0.04 31.99 -4.86
CA LEU A 559 -1.39 31.74 -4.70
C LEU A 559 -1.97 31.31 -6.06
N PRO A 560 -2.99 30.43 -6.09
CA PRO A 560 -3.65 30.05 -7.33
C PRO A 560 -4.23 31.27 -8.07
N ASP A 561 -4.24 31.24 -9.40
CA ASP A 561 -4.67 32.39 -10.23
C ASP A 561 -6.13 32.82 -9.98
N PHE A 562 -6.97 31.90 -9.49
CA PHE A 562 -8.37 32.18 -9.13
C PHE A 562 -8.52 32.82 -7.74
N VAL A 563 -7.43 33.06 -7.00
CA VAL A 563 -7.43 33.72 -5.69
C VAL A 563 -7.02 35.18 -5.85
N ARG A 564 -7.90 36.08 -5.40
CA ARG A 564 -7.64 37.51 -5.34
C ARG A 564 -7.01 37.86 -3.99
N PHE A 565 -5.71 38.14 -4.00
CA PHE A 565 -4.98 38.66 -2.83
C PHE A 565 -4.44 40.06 -3.14
N ASN A 566 -4.62 41.01 -2.22
CA ASN A 566 -4.11 42.37 -2.37
C ASN A 566 -3.14 42.71 -1.23
N HIS A 567 -1.84 42.82 -1.52
CA HIS A 567 -0.82 43.20 -0.53
C HIS A 567 -1.11 44.55 0.14
N SER A 568 -1.43 45.61 -0.61
CA SER A 568 -1.60 46.95 -0.05
C SER A 568 -2.69 46.98 1.01
N ALA A 569 -3.80 46.30 0.76
CA ALA A 569 -4.91 46.21 1.72
C ALA A 569 -4.49 45.61 3.08
N HIS A 570 -3.52 44.69 3.10
CA HIS A 570 -3.03 44.08 4.34
C HIS A 570 -1.99 44.96 5.03
N VAL A 571 -1.10 45.59 4.26
CA VAL A 571 -0.09 46.51 4.82
C VAL A 571 -0.75 47.77 5.38
N ASP A 572 -1.74 48.34 4.69
CA ASP A 572 -2.54 49.50 5.14
C ASP A 572 -3.35 49.18 6.41
N ALA A 573 -3.73 47.91 6.59
CA ALA A 573 -4.37 47.41 7.80
C ALA A 573 -3.39 47.15 8.96
N GLY A 574 -2.09 47.41 8.78
CA GLY A 574 -1.06 47.22 9.80
C GLY A 574 -0.66 45.76 10.02
N VAL A 575 -0.95 44.85 9.08
CA VAL A 575 -0.53 43.45 9.18
C VAL A 575 0.97 43.35 8.90
N LEU A 576 1.72 42.84 9.88
CA LEU A 576 3.17 42.63 9.74
C LEU A 576 3.47 41.58 8.66
N CYS A 577 4.49 41.82 7.83
CA CYS A 577 4.94 40.89 6.78
C CYS A 577 5.23 39.49 7.34
N GLN A 578 5.78 39.43 8.56
CA GLN A 578 6.12 38.20 9.27
C GLN A 578 4.90 37.33 9.58
N THR A 579 3.70 37.90 9.63
CA THR A 579 2.46 37.13 9.81
C THR A 579 2.30 36.09 8.71
N CYS A 580 2.56 36.49 7.45
CA CYS A 580 2.42 35.62 6.29
C CYS A 580 3.75 34.90 5.99
N HIS A 581 4.86 35.62 6.01
CA HIS A 581 6.15 35.11 5.54
C HIS A 581 7.04 34.49 6.63
N GLY A 582 6.62 34.55 7.91
CA GLY A 582 7.43 34.12 9.04
C GLY A 582 8.58 35.08 9.35
N PRO A 583 9.54 34.69 10.21
CA PRO A 583 10.67 35.53 10.60
C PRO A 583 11.72 35.60 9.49
N VAL A 584 11.38 36.24 8.35
CA VAL A 584 12.22 36.32 7.15
C VAL A 584 13.57 36.97 7.43
N GLU A 585 13.60 37.91 8.37
CA GLU A 585 14.82 38.55 8.88
C GLU A 585 15.81 37.59 9.57
N THR A 586 15.42 36.33 9.81
CA THR A 586 16.32 35.28 10.31
C THR A 586 16.74 34.28 9.23
N MET A 587 16.18 34.39 8.02
CA MET A 587 16.35 33.40 6.95
C MET A 587 17.56 33.73 6.06
N GLU A 588 18.57 32.86 6.07
CA GLU A 588 19.68 32.93 5.10
C GLU A 588 19.22 32.57 3.67
N ARG A 589 18.24 31.68 3.57
CA ARG A 589 17.51 31.39 2.34
C ARG A 589 16.03 31.38 2.69
N VAL A 590 15.26 32.21 2.00
CA VAL A 590 13.83 32.32 2.24
C VAL A 590 13.12 31.00 1.90
N SER A 591 12.14 30.66 2.72
CA SER A 591 11.27 29.50 2.54
C SER A 591 9.83 29.91 2.79
N GLN A 592 8.85 29.27 2.15
CA GLN A 592 7.46 29.55 2.47
C GLN A 592 7.13 29.06 3.89
N PHE A 593 6.76 29.99 4.77
CA PHE A 593 6.51 29.73 6.19
C PHE A 593 5.04 29.34 6.45
N SER A 594 4.10 30.15 5.96
CA SER A 594 2.66 29.89 6.11
C SER A 594 2.11 29.06 4.96
N SER A 595 1.05 28.30 5.20
CA SER A 595 0.38 27.53 4.14
C SER A 595 -0.30 28.42 3.13
N LEU A 596 -0.79 29.58 3.58
CA LEU A 596 -1.55 30.55 2.77
C LEU A 596 -2.75 29.91 2.04
N GLU A 597 -3.21 28.77 2.54
CA GLU A 597 -4.45 28.14 2.11
C GLU A 597 -5.65 28.96 2.58
N MET A 598 -6.81 28.81 1.93
CA MET A 598 -8.00 29.59 2.29
C MET A 598 -8.40 29.44 3.77
N GLY A 599 -8.21 28.24 4.35
CA GLY A 599 -8.43 28.01 5.78
C GLY A 599 -7.53 28.87 6.68
N TRP A 600 -6.27 29.09 6.26
CA TRP A 600 -5.34 29.97 6.96
C TRP A 600 -5.77 31.44 6.84
N CYS A 601 -6.10 31.90 5.61
CA CYS A 601 -6.54 33.27 5.36
C CYS A 601 -7.80 33.63 6.17
N VAL A 602 -8.83 32.78 6.12
CA VAL A 602 -10.09 33.00 6.83
C VAL A 602 -9.91 32.97 8.35
N ASN A 603 -9.06 32.08 8.88
CA ASN A 603 -8.78 32.04 10.31
C ASN A 603 -7.99 33.28 10.77
N CYS A 604 -7.04 33.76 9.97
CA CYS A 604 -6.34 35.02 10.21
C CYS A 604 -7.33 36.20 10.24
N HIS A 605 -8.21 36.32 9.25
CA HIS A 605 -9.24 37.37 9.20
C HIS A 605 -10.20 37.31 10.41
N ARG A 606 -10.63 36.11 10.82
CA ARG A 606 -11.45 35.93 12.04
C ARG A 606 -10.71 36.34 13.31
N GLN A 607 -9.41 36.08 13.39
CA GLN A 607 -8.60 36.47 14.54
C GLN A 607 -8.40 37.98 14.57
N TYR A 608 -8.07 38.59 13.44
CA TYR A 608 -7.97 40.05 13.29
C TYR A 608 -9.26 40.75 13.71
N ASN A 609 -10.41 40.30 13.20
CA ASN A 609 -11.71 40.87 13.54
C ASN A 609 -12.10 40.73 15.02
N ARG A 610 -11.55 39.73 15.73
CA ARG A 610 -11.80 39.53 17.17
C ARG A 610 -10.89 40.38 18.05
N ASN A 611 -9.65 40.60 17.62
CA ASN A 611 -8.59 41.12 18.48
C ASN A 611 -8.27 42.61 18.23
N SER A 612 -8.72 43.21 17.12
CA SER A 612 -8.41 44.61 16.80
C SER A 612 -9.30 45.60 17.58
N PRO A 613 -8.74 46.48 18.43
CA PRO A 613 -9.50 47.49 19.16
C PRO A 613 -10.18 48.50 18.21
N PRO A 614 -11.36 49.06 18.56
CA PRO A 614 -12.06 50.05 17.72
C PRO A 614 -11.24 51.30 17.38
N GLU A 615 -10.25 51.65 18.21
CA GLU A 615 -9.52 52.93 18.19
C GLU A 615 -8.29 52.95 17.28
N LEU A 616 -7.79 51.79 16.85
CA LEU A 616 -6.63 51.66 15.93
C LEU A 616 -7.01 51.68 14.44
N LYS A 617 -8.29 51.95 14.13
CA LYS A 617 -8.83 51.93 12.77
C LYS A 617 -8.48 53.23 12.03
N VAL A 618 -7.41 53.23 11.26
CA VAL A 618 -7.16 54.28 10.25
C VAL A 618 -8.28 54.26 9.18
N GLN A 619 -8.89 53.09 8.94
CA GLN A 619 -10.23 52.95 8.35
C GLN A 619 -10.97 51.72 8.93
N PRO A 620 -12.31 51.78 9.11
CA PRO A 620 -13.07 50.73 9.78
C PRO A 620 -13.48 49.62 8.82
N VAL A 621 -12.52 48.90 8.24
CA VAL A 621 -12.82 47.79 7.33
C VAL A 621 -12.62 46.47 8.09
N ALA A 622 -13.71 45.74 8.31
CA ALA A 622 -13.62 44.37 8.81
C ALA A 622 -12.95 43.49 7.75
N ALA A 623 -12.03 42.62 8.16
CA ALA A 623 -11.40 41.68 7.23
C ALA A 623 -12.48 40.73 6.70
N SER A 624 -12.67 40.69 5.38
CA SER A 624 -13.74 39.90 4.76
C SER A 624 -13.53 38.40 5.00
N THR A 625 -14.55 37.71 5.49
CA THR A 625 -14.57 36.23 5.53
C THR A 625 -15.46 35.63 4.44
N ASP A 626 -15.92 36.46 3.51
CA ASP A 626 -16.68 36.03 2.34
C ASP A 626 -15.72 35.48 1.29
N CYS A 627 -15.91 34.21 0.92
CA CYS A 627 -15.10 33.55 -0.09
C CYS A 627 -15.13 34.27 -1.44
N SER A 628 -16.25 34.92 -1.80
CA SER A 628 -16.39 35.65 -3.08
C SER A 628 -15.55 36.92 -3.15
N ALA A 629 -15.12 37.48 -2.01
CA ALA A 629 -14.21 38.63 -2.00
C ALA A 629 -12.78 38.22 -2.38
N CYS A 630 -12.44 36.94 -2.21
CA CYS A 630 -11.10 36.38 -2.38
C CYS A 630 -11.00 35.41 -3.56
N HIS A 631 -12.11 35.12 -4.24
CA HIS A 631 -12.17 34.24 -5.40
C HIS A 631 -12.80 34.98 -6.58
N TYR A 632 -12.27 34.75 -7.79
CA TYR A 632 -12.86 35.22 -9.04
C TYR A 632 -14.14 34.47 -9.40
#